data_AF-A0A673VJB2-F1
#
_entry.id   AF-A0A673VJB2-F1
#
_cell.length_a   1.000
_cell.length_b   1.000
_cell.length_c   1.000
_cell.angle_alpha   90.00
_cell.angle_beta   90.00
_cell.angle_gamma   90.00
#
_symmetry.space_group_name_H-M   'P 1'
#
loop_
_entity.id
_entity.type
_entity.pdbx_description
1 polymer ?
#
loop_
_entity_poly.entity_id
_entity_poly.type
_entity_poly.pdbx_seq_one_letter_code
_entity_poly.pdbx_strand_id
1 'polypeptide(L)'
;MDYKAIAQETAQEILRYNQDTSGWKVVKTSKKITVSSKASKKFHGNLYRVEGIIPESTSKLSEFLYKPENRVTWDKSLKVYNMVHRIDSDTFICHTITQSFAMGSISPRDFIDLVHLKHCEGNMDVISSNSVDFPAYPPSSKYIRGYNHACGYVCSPLQDGPLKDIYRMRGTIWKGWEKSEISHCPQEPSTFETSDVYPDRNERKTVPISN
;
A
#
# COMPACT_ATOMS: atom_id res chain seq x y z
N MET A 1 8.90 15.93 -15.92
CA MET A 1 7.85 14.89 -15.84
C MET A 1 6.60 15.55 -15.29
N ASP A 2 5.43 15.31 -15.85
CA ASP A 2 4.18 15.86 -15.31
C ASP A 2 3.67 14.94 -14.19
N TYR A 3 4.12 15.20 -12.97
CA TYR A 3 3.71 14.40 -11.82
C TYR A 3 2.21 14.52 -11.51
N LYS A 4 1.55 15.64 -11.84
CA LYS A 4 0.11 15.78 -11.55
C LYS A 4 -0.72 14.90 -12.47
N ALA A 5 -0.37 14.83 -13.76
CA ALA A 5 -1.02 13.91 -14.68
C ALA A 5 -0.86 12.44 -14.24
N ILE A 6 0.37 12.03 -13.86
CA ILE A 6 0.64 10.67 -13.38
C ILE A 6 -0.15 10.35 -12.11
N ALA A 7 -0.20 11.28 -11.14
CA ALA A 7 -0.97 11.12 -9.92
C ALA A 7 -2.47 10.89 -10.20
N GLN A 8 -3.05 11.70 -11.08
CA GLN A 8 -4.46 11.60 -11.45
C GLN A 8 -4.77 10.29 -12.18
N GLU A 9 -3.92 9.88 -13.13
CA GLU A 9 -4.06 8.62 -13.85
C GLU A 9 -3.97 7.42 -12.89
N THR A 10 -2.98 7.44 -11.99
CA THR A 10 -2.77 6.38 -10.98
C THR A 10 -4.01 6.26 -10.09
N ALA A 11 -4.55 7.38 -9.58
CA ALA A 11 -5.77 7.34 -8.77
C ALA A 11 -6.98 6.77 -9.52
N GLN A 12 -7.15 7.10 -10.80
CA GLN A 12 -8.19 6.52 -11.63
C GLN A 12 -8.01 5.01 -11.83
N GLU A 13 -6.78 4.55 -11.99
CA GLU A 13 -6.47 3.14 -12.10
C GLU A 13 -6.79 2.36 -10.82
N ILE A 14 -6.44 2.90 -9.65
CA ILE A 14 -6.80 2.29 -8.36
C ILE A 14 -8.32 2.19 -8.21
N LEU A 15 -9.08 3.21 -8.62
CA LEU A 15 -10.54 3.17 -8.63
C LEU A 15 -11.09 2.05 -9.52
N ARG A 16 -10.51 1.86 -10.72
CA ARG A 16 -10.89 0.75 -11.61
C ARG A 16 -10.63 -0.60 -10.97
N TYR A 17 -9.48 -0.79 -10.30
CA TYR A 17 -9.20 -2.04 -9.56
C TYR A 17 -10.16 -2.27 -8.38
N ASN A 18 -10.57 -1.20 -7.70
CA ASN A 18 -11.54 -1.28 -6.61
C ASN A 18 -12.95 -1.68 -7.09
N GLN A 19 -13.35 -1.20 -8.26
CA GLN A 19 -14.65 -1.49 -8.88
C GLN A 19 -14.68 -2.86 -9.58
N ASP A 20 -13.52 -3.42 -9.94
CA ASP A 20 -13.41 -4.71 -10.59
C ASP A 20 -13.68 -5.87 -9.62
N THR A 21 -14.85 -6.47 -9.77
CA THR A 21 -15.33 -7.62 -8.99
C THR A 21 -15.01 -8.97 -9.64
N SER A 22 -14.38 -8.99 -10.81
CA SER A 22 -14.21 -10.20 -11.63
C SER A 22 -12.81 -10.82 -11.52
N GLY A 23 -12.73 -12.16 -11.56
CA GLY A 23 -11.45 -12.89 -11.74
C GLY A 23 -10.45 -12.82 -10.58
N TRP A 24 -10.82 -12.25 -9.43
CA TRP A 24 -10.01 -12.26 -8.22
C TRP A 24 -10.14 -13.63 -7.52
N LYS A 25 -9.01 -14.21 -7.13
CA LYS A 25 -8.94 -15.48 -6.39
C LYS A 25 -8.45 -15.21 -4.97
N VAL A 26 -9.18 -15.69 -3.97
CA VAL A 26 -8.73 -15.59 -2.56
C VAL A 26 -7.48 -16.45 -2.39
N VAL A 27 -6.42 -15.85 -1.84
CA VAL A 27 -5.13 -16.51 -1.58
C VAL A 27 -4.79 -16.60 -0.10
N LYS A 28 -5.39 -15.76 0.74
CA LYS A 28 -5.24 -15.81 2.20
C LYS A 28 -6.47 -15.19 2.87
N THR A 29 -6.93 -15.81 3.95
CA THR A 29 -7.96 -15.23 4.82
C THR A 29 -7.48 -15.31 6.26
N SER A 30 -7.71 -14.25 7.02
CA SER A 30 -7.49 -14.18 8.46
C SER A 30 -8.73 -13.60 9.14
N LYS A 31 -8.72 -13.46 10.46
CA LYS A 31 -9.86 -12.88 11.21
C LYS A 31 -10.24 -11.46 10.78
N LYS A 32 -9.25 -10.65 10.35
CA LYS A 32 -9.46 -9.21 10.05
C LYS A 32 -9.32 -8.84 8.57
N ILE A 33 -8.63 -9.67 7.79
CA ILE A 33 -8.33 -9.36 6.39
C ILE A 33 -8.54 -10.55 5.45
N THR A 34 -8.91 -10.24 4.21
CA THR A 34 -8.92 -11.16 3.07
C THR A 34 -7.95 -10.65 2.01
N VAL A 35 -7.06 -11.52 1.54
CA VAL A 35 -6.13 -11.26 0.45
C VAL A 35 -6.58 -12.05 -0.76
N SER A 36 -6.71 -11.36 -1.89
CA SER A 36 -7.01 -11.95 -3.19
C SER A 36 -5.97 -11.53 -4.22
N SER A 37 -5.79 -12.35 -5.26
CA SER A 37 -4.89 -12.08 -6.36
C SER A 37 -5.57 -12.21 -7.71
N LYS A 38 -5.05 -11.50 -8.69
CA LYS A 38 -5.50 -11.54 -10.09
C LYS A 38 -4.31 -11.34 -11.01
N ALA A 39 -4.24 -12.07 -12.12
CA ALA A 39 -3.20 -11.86 -13.12
C ALA A 39 -3.27 -10.42 -13.66
N SER A 40 -2.13 -9.74 -13.70
CA SER A 40 -2.04 -8.38 -14.23
C SER A 40 -2.14 -8.39 -15.75
N LYS A 41 -2.82 -7.37 -16.29
CA LYS A 41 -2.84 -7.09 -17.73
C LYS A 41 -1.71 -6.13 -18.16
N LYS A 42 -1.04 -5.49 -17.20
CA LYS A 42 -0.02 -4.46 -17.46
C LYS A 42 1.42 -4.96 -17.31
N PHE A 43 1.62 -6.05 -16.59
CA PHE A 43 2.94 -6.62 -16.35
C PHE A 43 2.85 -8.13 -16.13
N HIS A 44 4.00 -8.80 -16.21
CA HIS A 44 4.09 -10.22 -15.94
C HIS A 44 4.10 -10.45 -14.43
N GLY A 45 2.93 -10.71 -13.85
CA GLY A 45 2.77 -10.99 -12.43
C GLY A 45 1.30 -10.86 -12.01
N ASN A 46 1.08 -10.79 -10.70
CA ASN A 46 -0.25 -10.66 -10.13
C ASN A 46 -0.44 -9.28 -9.47
N LEU A 47 -1.66 -8.78 -9.56
CA LEU A 47 -2.21 -7.77 -8.67
C LEU A 47 -2.64 -8.47 -7.38
N TYR A 48 -2.46 -7.79 -6.25
CA TYR A 48 -2.95 -8.24 -4.94
C TYR A 48 -3.93 -7.21 -4.39
N ARG A 49 -5.01 -7.70 -3.77
CA ARG A 49 -6.00 -6.88 -3.09
C ARG A 49 -6.20 -7.42 -1.69
N VAL A 50 -6.01 -6.55 -0.71
CA VAL A 50 -6.25 -6.80 0.71
C VAL A 50 -7.48 -6.00 1.12
N GLU A 51 -8.48 -6.70 1.64
CA GLU A 51 -9.72 -6.12 2.12
C GLU A 51 -9.83 -6.34 3.62
N GLY A 52 -10.19 -5.30 4.37
CA GLY A 52 -10.42 -5.36 5.81
C GLY A 52 -11.41 -4.29 6.26
N ILE A 53 -11.96 -4.46 7.46
CA ILE A 53 -12.94 -3.53 8.03
C ILE A 53 -12.33 -2.86 9.26
N ILE A 54 -12.10 -1.55 9.16
CA ILE A 54 -11.56 -0.72 10.25
C ILE A 54 -12.71 0.09 10.85
N PRO A 55 -12.94 0.03 12.18
CA PRO A 55 -13.95 0.83 12.85
C PRO A 55 -13.47 2.28 13.06
N GLU A 56 -13.23 3.00 11.97
CA GLU A 56 -12.80 4.41 11.98
C GLU A 56 -13.28 5.12 10.71
N SER A 57 -13.63 6.42 10.80
CA SER A 57 -14.14 7.19 9.64
C SER A 57 -13.19 7.23 8.45
N THR A 58 -13.72 7.28 7.22
CA THR A 58 -12.91 7.39 5.99
C THR A 58 -11.84 8.47 6.10
N SER A 59 -12.20 9.68 6.53
CA SER A 59 -11.27 10.82 6.62
C SER A 59 -10.14 10.58 7.62
N LYS A 60 -10.44 10.09 8.83
CA LYS A 60 -9.40 9.77 9.83
C LYS A 60 -8.50 8.63 9.36
N LEU A 61 -9.06 7.62 8.70
CA LEU A 61 -8.30 6.49 8.19
C LEU A 61 -7.38 6.92 7.04
N SER A 62 -7.90 7.66 6.07
CA SER A 62 -7.13 8.16 4.94
C SER A 62 -6.05 9.15 5.39
N GLU A 63 -6.37 10.07 6.30
CA GLU A 63 -5.39 10.97 6.91
C GLU A 63 -4.28 10.19 7.63
N PHE A 64 -4.64 9.15 8.39
CA PHE A 64 -3.67 8.30 9.08
C PHE A 64 -2.74 7.59 8.10
N LEU A 65 -3.29 6.99 7.03
CA LEU A 65 -2.54 6.24 6.01
C LEU A 65 -1.68 7.14 5.12
N TYR A 66 -2.15 8.36 4.82
CA TYR A 66 -1.49 9.29 3.91
C TYR A 66 -0.29 9.99 4.57
N LYS A 67 -0.39 10.31 5.86
CA LYS A 67 0.65 11.02 6.62
C LYS A 67 1.96 10.23 6.69
N PRO A 68 3.06 10.72 6.08
CA PRO A 68 4.34 10.03 6.07
C PRO A 68 4.85 9.62 7.46
N GLU A 69 4.66 10.49 8.46
CA GLU A 69 5.06 10.29 9.84
C GLU A 69 4.40 9.07 10.51
N ASN A 70 3.22 8.68 10.06
CA ASN A 70 2.52 7.50 10.58
C ASN A 70 3.00 6.22 9.91
N ARG A 71 3.51 6.29 8.67
CA ARG A 71 3.72 5.09 7.85
C ARG A 71 4.69 4.09 8.50
N VAL A 72 5.82 4.56 9.01
CA VAL A 72 6.82 3.70 9.67
C VAL A 72 6.39 3.18 11.04
N THR A 73 5.34 3.75 11.66
CA THR A 73 4.90 3.32 13.00
C THR A 73 4.14 2.00 12.96
N TRP A 74 3.61 1.62 11.80
CA TRP A 74 2.81 0.40 11.64
C TRP A 74 3.30 -0.51 10.52
N ASP A 75 3.86 0.02 9.44
CA ASP A 75 4.36 -0.79 8.33
C ASP A 75 5.74 -1.39 8.66
N LYS A 76 5.72 -2.59 9.27
CA LYS A 76 6.93 -3.33 9.68
C LYS A 76 7.84 -3.72 8.50
N SER A 77 7.30 -3.66 7.28
CA SER A 77 8.06 -3.93 6.07
C SER A 77 9.01 -2.80 5.69
N LEU A 78 8.91 -1.65 6.34
CA LEU A 78 9.71 -0.46 6.06
C LEU A 78 10.81 -0.22 7.08
N LYS A 79 11.96 0.19 6.58
CA LYS A 79 13.06 0.76 7.35
C LYS A 79 13.03 2.28 7.34
N VAL A 80 12.66 2.88 6.20
CA VAL A 80 12.61 4.33 5.99
C VAL A 80 11.38 4.67 5.15
N TYR A 81 10.72 5.78 5.47
CA TYR A 81 9.70 6.40 4.64
C TYR A 81 9.83 7.92 4.76
N ASN A 82 10.48 8.56 3.79
CA ASN A 82 10.77 9.99 3.82
C ASN A 82 10.04 10.69 2.69
N MET A 83 9.25 11.71 3.00
CA MET A 83 8.77 12.65 1.99
C MET A 83 9.96 13.50 1.50
N VAL A 84 10.37 13.32 0.25
CA VAL A 84 11.56 13.97 -0.32
C VAL A 84 11.23 15.19 -1.16
N HIS A 85 9.99 15.27 -1.67
CA HIS A 85 9.53 16.41 -2.43
C HIS A 85 8.02 16.56 -2.32
N ARG A 86 7.54 17.76 -1.96
CA ARG A 86 6.11 18.07 -1.93
C ARG A 86 5.73 18.81 -3.22
N ILE A 87 4.72 18.32 -3.92
CA ILE A 87 4.20 18.92 -5.15
C ILE A 87 3.03 19.87 -4.81
N ASP A 88 2.10 19.43 -3.95
CA ASP A 88 1.02 20.24 -3.39
C ASP A 88 0.51 19.67 -2.04
N SER A 89 -0.70 20.05 -1.62
CA SER A 89 -1.33 19.56 -0.39
C SER A 89 -1.50 18.04 -0.39
N ASP A 90 -1.86 17.49 -1.54
CA ASP A 90 -2.35 16.12 -1.69
C ASP A 90 -1.37 15.23 -2.46
N THR A 91 -0.27 15.80 -2.95
CA THR A 91 0.70 15.09 -3.80
C THR A 91 2.13 15.31 -3.33
N PHE A 92 2.87 14.23 -3.14
CA PHE A 92 4.29 14.26 -2.79
C PHE A 92 5.04 13.06 -3.38
N ILE A 93 6.36 13.14 -3.41
CA ILE A 93 7.25 12.03 -3.73
C ILE A 93 7.89 11.55 -2.43
N CYS A 94 7.88 10.24 -2.20
CA CYS A 94 8.58 9.62 -1.09
C CYS A 94 9.74 8.73 -1.54
N HIS A 95 10.78 8.71 -0.71
CA HIS A 95 11.83 7.71 -0.76
C HIS A 95 11.59 6.71 0.36
N THR A 96 11.40 5.46 -0.02
CA THR A 96 11.10 4.35 0.89
C THR A 96 12.22 3.33 0.83
N ILE A 97 12.64 2.80 1.98
CA ILE A 97 13.56 1.65 2.04
C ILE A 97 12.86 0.53 2.78
N THR A 98 12.82 -0.66 2.20
CA THR A 98 12.22 -1.84 2.85
C THR A 98 13.20 -2.53 3.78
N GLN A 99 12.69 -3.35 4.69
CA GLN A 99 13.47 -4.40 5.33
C GLN A 99 13.84 -5.48 4.31
N SER A 100 14.72 -6.40 4.69
CA SER A 100 14.86 -7.67 3.99
C SER A 100 13.64 -8.55 4.24
N PHE A 101 13.28 -9.40 3.27
CA PHE A 101 12.19 -10.36 3.40
C PHE A 101 12.72 -11.80 3.29
N ALA A 102 11.84 -12.77 3.58
CA ALA A 102 12.12 -14.20 3.47
C ALA A 102 13.42 -14.62 4.17
N MET A 103 13.57 -14.23 5.45
CA MET A 103 14.77 -14.49 6.26
C MET A 103 16.08 -14.02 5.62
N GLY A 104 16.03 -12.95 4.82
CA GLY A 104 17.21 -12.36 4.17
C GLY A 104 17.44 -12.80 2.74
N SER A 105 16.69 -13.76 2.21
CA SER A 105 16.77 -14.17 0.79
C SER A 105 16.37 -13.04 -0.16
N ILE A 106 15.55 -12.10 0.30
CA ILE A 106 15.15 -10.90 -0.43
C ILE A 106 15.84 -9.72 0.26
N SER A 107 16.84 -9.12 -0.38
CA SER A 107 17.56 -7.94 0.10
C SER A 107 16.66 -6.69 0.30
N PRO A 108 17.11 -5.66 1.04
CA PRO A 108 16.39 -4.38 1.10
C PRO A 108 16.36 -3.67 -0.26
N ARG A 109 15.21 -3.06 -0.62
CA ARG A 109 15.04 -2.25 -1.84
C ARG A 109 14.71 -0.80 -1.49
N ASP A 110 15.14 0.12 -2.33
CA ASP A 110 14.69 1.51 -2.28
C ASP A 110 13.62 1.77 -3.35
N PHE A 111 12.66 2.63 -3.04
CA PHE A 111 11.57 3.02 -3.95
C PHE A 111 11.46 4.53 -3.96
N ILE A 112 11.14 5.08 -5.14
CA ILE A 112 10.82 6.49 -5.34
C ILE A 112 9.41 6.55 -5.90
N ASP A 113 8.45 6.80 -5.02
CA ASP A 113 7.04 6.75 -5.36
C ASP A 113 6.40 8.14 -5.29
N LEU A 114 5.67 8.50 -6.34
CA LEU A 114 4.72 9.59 -6.34
C LEU A 114 3.46 9.12 -5.61
N VAL A 115 3.10 9.78 -4.52
CA VAL A 115 1.95 9.50 -3.68
C VAL A 115 0.91 10.61 -3.84
N HIS A 116 -0.35 10.24 -4.05
CA HIS A 116 -1.44 11.18 -4.24
C HIS A 116 -2.69 10.78 -3.47
N LEU A 117 -3.25 11.71 -2.69
CA LEU A 117 -4.56 11.59 -2.04
C LEU A 117 -5.64 12.23 -2.91
N LYS A 118 -6.69 11.47 -3.22
CA LYS A 118 -7.86 11.94 -3.95
C LYS A 118 -9.12 11.69 -3.14
N HIS A 119 -9.80 12.77 -2.79
CA HIS A 119 -11.15 12.73 -2.25
C HIS A 119 -12.17 12.49 -3.38
N CYS A 120 -13.04 11.50 -3.18
CA CYS A 120 -14.08 11.11 -4.14
C CYS A 120 -15.48 11.27 -3.53
N GLU A 121 -16.49 11.32 -4.39
CA GLU A 121 -17.89 11.30 -3.97
C GLU A 121 -18.22 10.04 -3.15
N GLY A 122 -19.22 10.15 -2.27
CA GLY A 122 -19.66 9.04 -1.42
C GLY A 122 -18.75 8.77 -0.21
N ASN A 123 -18.02 9.78 0.28
CA ASN A 123 -17.12 9.68 1.43
C ASN A 123 -16.04 8.60 1.23
N MET A 124 -15.44 8.59 0.04
CA MET A 124 -14.40 7.65 -0.36
C MET A 124 -13.10 8.41 -0.65
N ASP A 125 -12.00 7.92 -0.10
CA ASP A 125 -10.67 8.48 -0.34
C ASP A 125 -9.77 7.44 -0.99
N VAL A 126 -8.97 7.89 -1.95
CA VAL A 126 -7.99 7.07 -2.65
C VAL A 126 -6.61 7.62 -2.39
N ILE A 127 -5.76 6.82 -1.76
CA ILE A 127 -4.32 7.09 -1.66
C ILE A 127 -3.67 6.23 -2.72
N SER A 128 -3.09 6.85 -3.73
CA SER A 128 -2.45 6.16 -4.85
C SER A 128 -0.94 6.37 -4.80
N SER A 129 -0.19 5.41 -5.32
CA SER A 129 1.26 5.44 -5.38
C SER A 129 1.74 4.81 -6.69
N ASN A 130 2.75 5.42 -7.30
CA ASN A 130 3.39 4.91 -8.51
C ASN A 130 4.87 5.33 -8.53
N SER A 131 5.75 4.42 -8.92
CA SER A 131 7.16 4.73 -9.05
C SER A 131 7.41 5.71 -10.18
N VAL A 132 8.24 6.71 -9.89
CA VAL A 132 8.61 7.76 -10.83
C VAL A 132 10.11 8.00 -10.80
N ASP A 133 10.65 8.49 -11.91
CA ASP A 133 12.02 9.00 -11.90
C ASP A 133 12.06 10.34 -11.16
N PHE A 134 13.00 10.44 -10.23
CA PHE A 134 13.29 11.67 -9.51
C PHE A 134 14.82 11.88 -9.47
N PRO A 135 15.36 12.84 -10.25
CA PRO A 135 16.81 12.99 -10.43
C PRO A 135 17.61 13.21 -9.15
N ALA A 136 17.00 13.73 -8.08
CA ALA A 136 17.68 13.91 -6.80
C ALA A 136 17.92 12.59 -6.04
N TYR A 137 17.27 11.49 -6.45
CA TYR A 137 17.43 10.15 -5.89
C TYR A 137 17.70 9.12 -7.00
N PRO A 138 18.85 9.19 -7.68
CA PRO A 138 19.23 8.20 -8.69
C PRO A 138 19.44 6.82 -8.04
N PRO A 139 19.31 5.72 -8.81
CA PRO A 139 19.68 4.38 -8.33
C PRO A 139 21.12 4.37 -7.82
N SER A 140 21.38 3.58 -6.77
CA SER A 140 22.72 3.44 -6.16
C SER A 140 23.05 1.97 -5.94
N SER A 141 24.32 1.66 -5.68
CA SER A 141 24.74 0.28 -5.34
C SER A 141 24.31 -0.16 -3.94
N LYS A 142 23.81 0.75 -3.10
CA LYS A 142 23.46 0.46 -1.69
C LYS A 142 22.18 -0.37 -1.57
N TYR A 143 21.21 -0.11 -2.45
CA TYR A 143 19.92 -0.77 -2.49
C TYR A 143 19.54 -1.05 -3.94
N ILE A 144 18.89 -2.18 -4.18
CA ILE A 144 18.27 -2.42 -5.47
C ILE A 144 17.07 -1.48 -5.59
N ARG A 145 16.95 -0.76 -6.71
CA ARG A 145 15.77 0.07 -7.00
C ARG A 145 14.57 -0.82 -7.26
N GLY A 146 13.62 -0.81 -6.32
CA GLY A 146 12.30 -1.36 -6.52
C GLY A 146 11.46 -0.46 -7.43
N TYR A 147 10.43 -1.03 -8.01
CA TYR A 147 9.53 -0.33 -8.91
C TYR A 147 8.09 -0.69 -8.59
N ASN A 148 7.21 0.29 -8.38
CA ASN A 148 5.79 0.13 -8.14
C ASN A 148 4.98 0.66 -9.36
N HIS A 149 4.24 -0.21 -10.05
CA HIS A 149 3.05 0.13 -10.81
C HIS A 149 1.99 0.68 -9.86
N ALA A 150 0.93 1.24 -10.42
CA ALA A 150 -0.18 1.80 -9.67
C ALA A 150 -0.63 0.88 -8.51
N CYS A 151 -0.39 1.34 -7.29
CA CYS A 151 -0.83 0.70 -6.06
C CYS A 151 -1.43 1.75 -5.11
N GLY A 152 -2.02 1.30 -4.01
CA GLY A 152 -2.61 2.23 -3.06
C GLY A 152 -3.67 1.65 -2.15
N TYR A 153 -4.41 2.55 -1.53
CA TYR A 153 -5.51 2.28 -0.61
C TYR A 153 -6.76 3.00 -1.08
N VAL A 154 -7.89 2.32 -0.99
CA VAL A 154 -9.22 2.91 -1.06
C VAL A 154 -9.87 2.77 0.30
N CYS A 155 -10.23 3.90 0.89
CA CYS A 155 -11.00 3.98 2.13
C CYS A 155 -12.43 4.35 1.76
N SER A 156 -13.41 3.53 2.12
CA SER A 156 -14.81 3.77 1.75
C SER A 156 -15.78 3.31 2.85
N PRO A 157 -16.99 3.88 2.94
CA PRO A 157 -18.00 3.43 3.88
C PRO A 157 -18.43 1.99 3.60
N LEU A 158 -18.84 1.26 4.63
CA LEU A 158 -19.47 -0.05 4.47
C LEU A 158 -20.93 0.17 4.03
N GLN A 159 -21.33 -0.38 2.87
CA GLN A 159 -22.66 -0.13 2.30
C GLN A 159 -23.82 -0.78 3.08
N ASP A 160 -23.55 -1.79 3.93
CA ASP A 160 -24.60 -2.64 4.54
C ASP A 160 -24.49 -2.82 6.08
N GLY A 161 -23.87 -1.88 6.80
CA GLY A 161 -23.71 -1.97 8.26
C GLY A 161 -24.86 -1.33 9.06
N PRO A 162 -25.32 -1.92 10.19
CA PRO A 162 -26.32 -1.30 11.07
C PRO A 162 -25.81 -0.05 11.81
N LEU A 163 -24.50 0.19 11.75
CA LEU A 163 -23.82 1.34 12.35
C LEU A 163 -23.24 2.20 11.23
N LYS A 164 -23.58 3.50 11.23
CA LYS A 164 -23.12 4.49 10.26
C LYS A 164 -21.60 4.77 10.29
N ASP A 165 -20.87 4.11 11.22
CA ASP A 165 -19.48 4.41 11.59
C ASP A 165 -18.51 3.22 11.42
N ILE A 166 -18.87 2.18 10.66
CA ILE A 166 -17.97 1.06 10.33
C ILE A 166 -17.53 1.18 8.87
N TYR A 167 -16.22 1.16 8.60
CA TYR A 167 -15.67 1.49 7.29
C TYR A 167 -14.81 0.35 6.73
N ARG A 168 -14.80 0.22 5.41
CA ARG A 168 -14.02 -0.77 4.68
C ARG A 168 -12.77 -0.12 4.12
N MET A 169 -11.62 -0.68 4.48
CA MET A 169 -10.37 -0.42 3.77
C MET A 169 -10.19 -1.51 2.70
N ARG A 170 -9.95 -1.08 1.47
CA ARG A 170 -9.44 -1.94 0.40
C ARG A 170 -8.07 -1.43 0.01
N GLY A 171 -7.03 -2.07 0.53
CA GLY A 171 -5.68 -1.88 0.05
C GLY A 171 -5.48 -2.66 -1.25
N THR A 172 -5.31 -1.99 -2.38
CA THR A 172 -4.77 -2.64 -3.58
C THR A 172 -3.26 -2.49 -3.52
N ILE A 173 -2.60 -3.46 -2.88
CA ILE A 173 -1.15 -3.47 -2.85
C ILE A 173 -0.66 -4.05 -4.17
N TRP A 174 0.15 -3.26 -4.84
CA TRP A 174 1.23 -3.78 -5.65
C TRP A 174 2.55 -3.35 -5.04
N LYS A 175 3.38 -4.32 -4.67
CA LYS A 175 4.82 -4.14 -4.54
C LYS A 175 5.42 -4.80 -5.75
N GLY A 176 6.03 -4.02 -6.62
CA GLY A 176 6.70 -4.58 -7.77
C GLY A 176 8.11 -4.99 -7.48
N TRP A 177 8.42 -6.18 -7.93
CA TRP A 177 9.76 -6.70 -8.07
C TRP A 177 9.98 -6.90 -9.55
N GLU A 178 11.13 -6.50 -10.07
CA GLU A 178 11.44 -6.62 -11.49
C GLU A 178 11.66 -8.09 -11.91
N LYS A 179 11.38 -8.37 -13.18
CA LYS A 179 11.16 -9.70 -13.76
C LYS A 179 12.35 -10.67 -13.71
N SER A 180 13.57 -10.18 -13.51
CA SER A 180 14.78 -11.03 -13.46
C SER A 180 14.90 -11.83 -12.15
N GLU A 181 14.22 -11.43 -11.07
CA GLU A 181 14.35 -12.07 -9.74
C GLU A 181 13.12 -12.93 -9.35
N ILE A 182 12.03 -12.85 -10.11
CA ILE A 182 10.77 -13.58 -9.83
C ILE A 182 10.90 -15.09 -10.10
N SER A 183 11.89 -15.53 -10.88
CA SER A 183 12.13 -16.96 -11.13
C SER A 183 12.50 -17.74 -9.86
N HIS A 184 12.95 -17.07 -8.80
CA HIS A 184 13.40 -17.69 -7.55
C HIS A 184 12.73 -17.13 -6.28
N CYS A 185 11.80 -16.18 -6.40
CA CYS A 185 11.10 -15.63 -5.23
C CYS A 185 9.64 -15.31 -5.55
N PRO A 186 8.72 -16.28 -5.44
CA PRO A 186 7.35 -15.91 -5.15
C PRO A 186 7.38 -15.22 -3.79
N GLN A 187 6.95 -13.96 -3.71
CA GLN A 187 6.24 -13.57 -2.49
C GLN A 187 4.99 -14.45 -2.47
N GLU A 188 5.15 -15.63 -1.89
CA GLU A 188 4.02 -16.48 -1.59
C GLU A 188 3.06 -15.62 -0.74
N PRO A 189 1.74 -15.72 -0.99
CA PRO A 189 0.73 -15.09 -0.15
C PRO A 189 0.93 -15.31 1.35
N SER A 190 1.67 -16.36 1.73
CA SER A 190 2.12 -16.68 3.09
C SER A 190 2.91 -15.55 3.75
N THR A 191 3.70 -14.79 3.00
CA THR A 191 4.59 -13.71 3.50
C THR A 191 3.91 -12.38 3.82
N PHE A 192 2.67 -12.16 3.37
CA PHE A 192 1.92 -10.95 3.71
C PHE A 192 1.43 -11.02 5.17
N GLU A 193 2.03 -10.28 6.08
CA GLU A 193 1.50 -10.15 7.43
C GLU A 193 0.41 -9.08 7.48
N THR A 194 -0.55 -9.25 8.38
CA THR A 194 -1.61 -8.25 8.58
C THR A 194 -1.00 -6.89 8.93
N SER A 195 0.09 -6.86 9.70
CA SER A 195 0.81 -5.61 10.03
C SER A 195 1.46 -4.91 8.85
N ASP A 196 1.73 -5.59 7.74
CA ASP A 196 2.36 -4.96 6.56
C ASP A 196 1.39 -4.10 5.76
N VAL A 197 0.08 -4.26 6.03
CA VAL A 197 -0.99 -3.74 5.17
C VAL A 197 -2.09 -3.05 5.96
N TYR A 198 -2.26 -3.47 7.21
CA TYR A 198 -3.36 -3.11 8.05
C TYR A 198 -2.82 -2.37 9.29
N PRO A 199 -3.09 -1.07 9.43
CA PRO A 199 -2.72 -0.33 10.62
C PRO A 199 -3.60 -0.76 11.79
N ASP A 200 -3.15 -1.72 12.59
CA ASP A 200 -3.83 -2.08 13.83
C ASP A 200 -3.40 -1.12 14.94
N ARG A 201 -4.32 -0.23 15.35
CA ARG A 201 -4.08 0.74 16.43
C ARG A 201 -3.99 0.08 17.82
N ASN A 202 -4.27 -1.23 17.94
CA ASN A 202 -4.51 -1.92 19.20
C ASN A 202 -3.55 -3.08 19.54
N GLU A 203 -2.29 -3.02 19.10
CA GLU A 203 -1.21 -3.72 19.84
C GLU A 203 -0.55 -2.77 20.84
N ARG A 204 -1.33 -2.27 21.81
CA ARG A 204 -0.71 -1.93 23.10
C ARG A 204 -0.17 -3.24 23.64
N LYS A 205 1.15 -3.38 23.64
CA LYS A 205 1.86 -4.37 24.46
C LYS A 205 1.25 -4.28 25.86
N THR A 206 0.48 -5.27 26.26
CA THR A 206 0.24 -5.52 27.68
C THR A 206 1.60 -5.83 28.27
N VAL A 207 2.21 -4.83 28.89
CA VAL A 207 3.33 -5.05 29.81
C VAL A 207 2.79 -6.02 30.86
N PRO A 208 3.42 -7.19 31.09
CA PRO A 208 3.01 -8.03 32.18
C PRO A 208 3.25 -7.25 33.47
N ILE A 209 2.17 -6.97 34.21
CA ILE A 209 2.28 -6.54 35.60
C ILE A 209 2.85 -7.74 36.33
N SER A 210 4.14 -7.67 36.66
CA SER A 210 4.75 -8.55 37.64
C SER A 210 4.14 -8.21 39.00
N ASN A 211 3.41 -9.17 39.59
CA ASN A 211 3.21 -9.23 41.03
C ASN A 211 4.46 -9.82 41.68
#